data_AF-A0A382UYB2-F1
#
_entry.id   AF-A0A382UYB2-F1
#
_cell.length_a   1.000
_cell.length_b   1.000
_cell.length_c   1.000
_cell.angle_alpha   90.00
_cell.angle_beta   90.00
_cell.angle_gamma   90.00
#
_symmetry.space_group_name_H-M   'P 1'
#
loop_
_entity.id
_entity.type
_entity.pdbx_description
1 polymer ?
#
loop_
_entity_poly.entity_id
_entity_poly.type
_entity_poly.pdbx_seq_one_letter_code
_entity_poly.pdbx_strand_id
1 'polypeptide(L)' 'MMSKAELARKASLTVQTIDRIEKGNDCRLDTKRKIILALGYKLADRSRIFLHDNSGERSSTSIKKIKS' A
#
# COMPACT_ATOMS: atom_id res chain seq x y z
N MET A 1 2.50 13.53 13.04
CA MET A 1 3.25 12.55 12.23
C MET A 1 2.85 11.17 12.71
N MET A 2 2.40 10.28 11.83
CA MET A 2 2.06 8.91 12.21
C MET A 2 3.38 8.12 12.39
N SER A 3 3.57 7.47 13.54
CA SER A 3 4.78 6.68 13.77
C SER A 3 4.73 5.35 13.00
N LYS A 4 5.89 4.79 12.62
CA LYS A 4 5.98 3.47 11.95
C LYS A 4 5.20 2.39 12.72
N ALA A 5 5.22 2.48 14.05
CA ALA A 5 4.50 1.57 14.94
C ALA A 5 2.98 1.69 14.83
N GLU A 6 2.44 2.89 14.62
CA GLU A 6 1.00 3.09 14.44
C GLU A 6 0.52 2.51 13.10
N LEU A 7 1.29 2.74 12.03
CA LEU A 7 0.98 2.15 10.73
C LEU A 7 1.03 0.62 10.78
N ALA A 8 2.05 0.06 11.45
CA ALA A 8 2.18 -1.38 11.66
C ALA A 8 0.98 -1.97 12.41
N ARG A 9 0.52 -1.30 13.48
CA ARG A 9 -0.69 -1.72 14.22
C ARG A 9 -1.95 -1.69 13.35
N LYS A 10 -2.16 -0.61 12.58
CA LYS A 10 -3.31 -0.50 11.67
C LYS A 10 -3.31 -1.56 10.56
N ALA A 11 -2.13 -1.86 10.01
CA ALA A 11 -1.97 -2.88 8.98
C ALA A 11 -1.91 -4.31 9.54
N SER A 12 -1.92 -4.50 10.87
CA SER A 12 -1.67 -5.82 11.48
C SER A 12 -0.35 -6.45 11.01
N LEU A 13 0.69 -5.63 10.89
CA LEU A 13 2.04 -6.02 10.49
C LEU A 13 3.05 -5.70 11.59
N THR A 14 4.22 -6.31 11.48
CA THR A 14 5.36 -5.97 12.35
C THR A 14 6.08 -4.73 11.83
N VAL A 15 6.67 -3.95 12.74
CA VAL A 15 7.46 -2.76 12.40
C VAL A 15 8.61 -3.11 11.46
N GLN A 16 9.26 -4.28 11.65
CA GLN A 16 10.30 -4.79 10.73
C GLN A 16 9.77 -5.00 9.31
N THR A 17 8.52 -5.46 9.16
CA THR A 17 7.93 -5.67 7.84
C THR A 17 7.71 -4.34 7.14
N ILE A 18 7.22 -3.32 7.85
CA ILE A 18 7.11 -1.95 7.32
C ILE A 18 8.49 -1.42 6.92
N ASP A 19 9.52 -1.58 7.76
CA ASP A 19 10.87 -1.09 7.48
C ASP A 19 11.51 -1.73 6.24
N ARG A 20 11.27 -3.03 6.02
CA ARG A 20 11.69 -3.71 4.78
C ARG A 20 10.97 -3.15 3.54
N ILE A 21 9.69 -2.83 3.66
CA ILE A 21 8.89 -2.30 2.56
C ILE A 21 9.32 -0.88 2.22
N GLU A 22 9.65 -0.05 3.22
CA GLU A 22 10.24 1.27 3.02
C GLU A 22 11.61 1.19 2.32
N LYS A 23 12.35 0.09 2.52
CA LYS A 23 13.61 -0.20 1.82
C LYS A 23 13.42 -0.74 0.40
N GLY A 24 12.19 -0.98 -0.04
CA GLY A 24 11.89 -1.47 -1.38
C GLY A 24 11.91 -3.00 -1.53
N ASN A 25 11.95 -3.76 -0.43
CA ASN A 25 11.88 -5.22 -0.53
C ASN A 25 10.50 -5.71 -0.99
N ASP A 26 10.51 -6.81 -1.75
CA ASP A 26 9.31 -7.58 -2.06
C ASP A 26 8.57 -8.04 -0.82
N CYS A 27 7.26 -7.91 -0.87
CA CYS A 27 6.35 -8.34 0.17
C CYS A 27 5.14 -9.04 -0.44
N ARG A 28 4.56 -9.98 0.33
CA ARG A 28 3.40 -10.75 -0.09
C ARG A 28 2.25 -9.82 -0.48
N LEU A 29 1.46 -10.23 -1.47
CA LEU A 29 0.24 -9.52 -1.85
C LEU A 29 -0.68 -9.26 -0.66
N ASP A 30 -0.79 -10.22 0.27
CA ASP A 30 -1.57 -10.07 1.51
C ASP A 30 -1.11 -8.87 2.36
N THR A 31 0.21 -8.71 2.51
CA THR A 31 0.84 -7.59 3.21
C THR A 31 0.56 -6.27 2.50
N LYS A 32 0.67 -6.24 1.17
CA LYS A 32 0.32 -5.06 0.37
C LYS A 32 -1.14 -4.66 0.58
N ARG A 33 -2.08 -5.63 0.55
CA ARG A 33 -3.52 -5.37 0.80
C ARG A 33 -3.76 -4.74 2.17
N LYS A 34 -3.13 -5.28 3.22
CA LYS A 34 -3.21 -4.77 4.59
C LYS A 34 -2.72 -3.33 4.72
N ILE A 35 -1.61 -2.99 4.09
CA ILE A 35 -1.04 -1.62 4.12
C ILE A 35 -1.95 -0.64 3.37
N ILE A 36 -2.45 -1.03 2.20
CA ILE A 36 -3.38 -0.22 1.40
C ILE A 36 -4.62 0.13 2.22
N LEU A 37 -5.21 -0.86 2.87
CA LEU A 37 -6.38 -0.67 3.74
C LEU A 37 -6.06 0.20 4.96
N ALA A 38 -4.89 0.00 5.59
CA ALA A 38 -4.45 0.80 6.74
C ALA A 38 -4.23 2.28 6.38
N LEU A 39 -3.87 2.55 5.14
CA LEU A 39 -3.73 3.89 4.58
C LEU A 39 -5.06 4.48 4.05
N GLY A 40 -6.14 3.70 4.03
CA GLY A 40 -7.45 4.13 3.55
C GLY A 40 -7.58 4.18 2.02
N TYR A 41 -6.68 3.52 1.29
CA TYR A 41 -6.74 3.43 -0.17
C TYR A 41 -7.52 2.20 -0.63
N LYS A 42 -7.85 2.15 -1.93
CA LYS A 42 -8.46 0.98 -2.56
C LYS A 42 -7.38 0.02 -3.03
N LEU A 43 -7.72 -1.27 -3.08
CA LEU A 43 -6.84 -2.33 -3.60
C LEU A 43 -6.31 -2.05 -5.03
N ALA A 44 -7.07 -1.29 -5.82
CA ALA A 44 -6.69 -0.83 -7.14
C ALA A 44 -5.49 0.15 -7.13
N ASP A 45 -5.29 0.89 -6.05
CA ASP A 45 -4.18 1.83 -5.90
C ASP A 45 -2.85 1.14 -5.53
N ARG A 46 -2.81 -0.20 -5.43
CA ARG A 46 -1.59 -0.96 -5.10
C ARG A 46 -0.39 -0.55 -5.97
N SER A 47 -0.61 -0.38 -7.27
CA SER A 47 0.44 -0.06 -8.24
C SER A 47 0.93 1.39 -8.10
N ARG A 48 0.13 2.25 -7.48
CA ARG A 48 0.47 3.64 -7.18
C ARG A 48 1.24 3.81 -5.87
N ILE A 49 1.16 2.84 -4.97
CA ILE A 49 1.77 2.90 -3.63
C ILE A 49 3.06 2.07 -3.62
N PHE A 50 3.09 0.95 -4.35
CA PHE A 50 4.24 0.07 -4.51
C PHE A 50 4.83 0.20 -5.92
N LEU A 51 5.54 1.31 -6.19
CA LEU A 51 6.12 1.59 -7.52
C LEU A 51 7.27 0.67 -7.91
N HIS A 52 7.94 0.03 -6.94
CA HIS A 52 9.13 -0.79 -7.19
C HIS A 52 8.80 -2.22 -7.67
N ASP A 53 7.54 -2.64 -7.56
CA ASP A 53 7.07 -4.00 -7.90
C ASP A 53 6.60 -4.13 -9.35
N ASN A 54 6.77 -3.08 -10.17
CA ASN A 54 6.08 -2.94 -11.44
C ASN A 54 7.03 -2.89 -12.65
N SER A 55 7.73 -3.99 -12.90
CA SER A 55 8.16 -4.35 -14.25
C SER A 55 6.95 -4.84 -15.07
N GLY A 56 6.06 -3.89 -15.39
CA GLY A 56 5.07 -4.04 -16.46
C GLY A 56 3.66 -4.47 -16.04
N GLU A 57 2.78 -3.51 -15.78
CA GLU A 57 1.40 -3.60 -16.27
C GLU A 57 0.79 -2.20 -16.49
N ARG A 58 0.53 -1.86 -17.75
CA ARG A 58 -0.30 -0.72 -18.14
C ARG A 58 -1.77 -1.12 -18.03
N SER A 59 -2.49 -0.61 -17.04
CA SER A 59 -3.98 -0.66 -17.00
C SER A 59 -4.45 0.33 -15.93
N SER A 60 -4.99 1.52 -16.25
CA SER A 60 -6.29 1.84 -16.86
C SER A 60 -7.20 2.55 -15.84
N THR A 61 -7.33 3.86 -16.01
CA THR A 61 -8.47 4.76 -15.76
C THR A 61 -9.74 4.23 -15.05
N SER A 62 -10.18 4.93 -14.00
CA SER A 62 -11.61 5.16 -13.66
C SER A 62 -11.75 6.28 -12.61
N ILE A 63 -11.85 7.55 -13.04
CA ILE A 63 -13.08 8.37 -13.22
C ILE A 63 -13.69 8.88 -11.89
N LYS A 64 -13.80 10.22 -11.85
CA LYS A 64 -14.55 11.09 -10.94
C LYS A 64 -15.84 10.45 -10.40
N LYS A 65 -16.12 10.63 -9.10
CA LYS A 65 -17.49 10.92 -8.65
C LYS A 65 -17.48 11.80 -7.41
N ILE A 66 -17.49 13.10 -7.68
CA ILE A 66 -18.29 14.10 -6.96
C ILE A 66 -19.55 13.48 -6.34
N LYS A 67 -19.78 13.73 -5.05
CA LYS A 67 -21.13 13.90 -4.52
C LYS A 67 -21.11 15.07 -3.55
N SER A 68 -21.84 16.10 -3.96
CA SER A 68 -22.39 17.19 -3.15
C SER A 68 -23.31 16.65 -2.06
#